data_AF-A0A0Q7KGX9-F1
#
_entry.id   AF-A0A0Q7KGX9-F1
#
_cell.length_a   1.000
_cell.length_b   1.000
_cell.length_c   1.000
_cell.angle_alpha   90.00
_cell.angle_beta   90.00
_cell.angle_gamma   90.00
#
_symmetry.space_group_name_H-M   'P 1'
#
loop_
_entity.id
_entity.type
_entity.pdbx_description
1 polymer ?
#
loop_
_entity_poly.entity_id
_entity_poly.type
_entity_poly.pdbx_seq_one_letter_code
_entity_poly.pdbx_strand_id
1 'polypeptide(L)'
;MPSRRQNRAGARDGVISAELEATLLKDAHALRSMVEAVDRIQAVNDFFAQLDLELEQFADVRLEAVRELRSQGWSYDRIARETGLSKARVAQLVKEIRRG
;
A
#
# COMPACT_ATOMS: atom_id res chain seq x y z
N MET A 1 -9.51 13.57 -19.31
CA MET A 1 -8.42 13.88 -18.37
C MET A 1 -8.08 12.60 -17.61
N PRO A 2 -6.99 11.88 -17.92
CA PRO A 2 -6.63 10.71 -17.12
C PRO A 2 -6.14 11.20 -15.75
N SER A 3 -6.79 10.68 -14.71
CA SER A 3 -6.45 10.91 -13.30
C SER A 3 -4.95 10.65 -13.08
N ARG A 4 -4.26 11.64 -12.49
CA ARG A 4 -2.92 11.47 -11.90
C ARG A 4 -3.02 10.40 -10.81
N ARG A 5 -2.92 9.13 -11.18
CA ARG A 5 -2.56 8.07 -10.23
C ARG A 5 -1.21 8.48 -9.65
N GLN A 6 -1.21 8.90 -8.39
CA GLN A 6 0.01 9.10 -7.63
C GLN A 6 0.72 7.75 -7.59
N ASN A 7 1.69 7.56 -8.48
CA ASN A 7 2.56 6.39 -8.47
C ASN A 7 3.31 6.42 -7.15
N ARG A 8 2.92 5.55 -6.21
CA ARG A 8 3.76 5.25 -5.03
C ARG A 8 5.15 4.87 -5.58
N ALA A 9 6.20 5.49 -5.05
CA ALA A 9 7.57 5.25 -5.52
C ALA A 9 7.86 3.73 -5.54
N GLY A 10 8.30 3.21 -6.69
CA GLY A 10 8.61 1.79 -6.89
C GLY A 10 7.48 0.90 -7.43
N ALA A 11 6.31 1.45 -7.78
CA ALA A 11 5.24 0.67 -8.42
C ALA A 11 5.67 0.11 -9.79
N ARG A 12 5.43 -1.20 -10.01
CA ARG A 12 5.66 -1.90 -11.28
C ARG A 12 4.34 -2.48 -11.80
N ASP A 13 4.23 -2.62 -13.12
CA ASP A 13 3.07 -3.25 -13.74
C ASP A 13 3.04 -4.77 -13.46
N GLY A 14 1.83 -5.35 -13.43
CA GLY A 14 1.63 -6.81 -13.25
C GLY A 14 1.93 -7.35 -11.85
N VAL A 15 2.02 -6.48 -10.83
CA VAL A 15 2.33 -6.90 -9.45
C VAL A 15 1.13 -7.51 -8.72
N ILE A 16 -0.10 -7.08 -9.06
CA ILE A 16 -1.32 -7.70 -8.56
C ILE A 16 -1.77 -8.83 -9.49
N SER A 17 -2.31 -9.91 -8.93
CA SER A 17 -2.83 -11.02 -9.74
C SER A 17 -4.03 -10.57 -10.58
N ALA A 18 -4.21 -11.19 -11.74
CA ALA A 18 -5.37 -10.92 -12.61
C ALA A 18 -6.71 -11.16 -11.89
N GLU A 19 -6.74 -12.13 -10.96
CA GLU A 19 -7.91 -12.42 -10.13
C GLU A 19 -8.23 -11.29 -9.14
N LEU A 20 -7.22 -10.74 -8.45
CA LEU A 20 -7.41 -9.59 -7.56
C LEU A 20 -7.82 -8.35 -8.37
N GLU A 21 -7.20 -8.13 -9.53
CA GLU A 21 -7.58 -7.03 -10.42
C GLU A 21 -9.04 -7.12 -10.87
N ALA A 22 -9.49 -8.30 -11.32
CA ALA A 22 -10.87 -8.53 -11.71
C ALA A 22 -11.84 -8.31 -10.54
N THR A 23 -11.46 -8.72 -9.33
CA THR A 23 -12.27 -8.52 -8.12
C THR A 23 -12.42 -7.04 -7.78
N LEU A 24 -11.31 -6.28 -7.76
CA LEU A 24 -11.35 -4.83 -7.52
C LEU A 24 -12.19 -4.08 -8.55
N LEU A 25 -12.14 -4.50 -9.83
CA LEU A 25 -12.99 -3.93 -10.88
C LEU A 25 -14.48 -4.22 -10.65
N LYS A 26 -14.81 -5.44 -10.23
CA LYS A 26 -16.19 -5.83 -9.89
C LYS A 26 -16.73 -5.00 -8.73
N ASP A 27 -15.94 -4.81 -7.68
CA ASP A 27 -16.35 -4.04 -6.50
C ASP A 27 -16.53 -2.55 -6.83
N ALA A 28 -15.61 -1.98 -7.62
CA ALA A 28 -15.74 -0.61 -8.10
C ALA A 28 -17.01 -0.40 -8.96
N HIS A 29 -17.38 -1.40 -9.76
CA HIS A 29 -18.63 -1.37 -10.54
C HIS A 29 -19.87 -1.43 -9.63
N ALA A 30 -19.86 -2.31 -8.62
CA ALA A 30 -20.96 -2.43 -7.66
C ALA A 30 -21.19 -1.11 -6.91
N LEU A 31 -20.11 -0.49 -6.38
CA LEU A 31 -20.16 0.80 -5.71
C LEU A 31 -20.68 1.91 -6.62
N ARG A 32 -20.25 1.95 -7.90
CA ARG A 32 -20.72 2.95 -8.87
C ARG A 32 -22.21 2.80 -9.21
N SER A 33 -22.74 1.58 -9.11
CA SER A 33 -24.13 1.27 -9.45
C SER A 33 -25.13 1.68 -8.37
N MET A 34 -24.65 2.09 -7.18
CA MET A 34 -25.51 2.61 -6.12
C MET A 34 -26.15 3.94 -6.54
N VAL A 35 -27.47 4.04 -6.41
CA VAL A 35 -28.25 5.21 -6.87
C VAL A 35 -27.98 6.42 -5.98
N GLU A 36 -28.19 6.25 -4.68
CA GLU A 36 -28.07 7.33 -3.70
C GLU A 36 -26.60 7.72 -3.48
N ALA A 37 -26.31 9.02 -3.61
CA ALA A 37 -24.95 9.52 -3.52
C ALA A 37 -24.35 9.38 -2.12
N VAL A 38 -25.19 9.54 -1.09
CA VAL A 38 -24.77 9.42 0.31
C VAL A 38 -24.38 7.98 0.61
N ASP A 39 -25.23 7.02 0.27
CA ASP A 39 -24.99 5.58 0.49
C ASP A 39 -23.72 5.13 -0.25
N ARG A 40 -23.51 5.62 -1.48
CA ARG A 40 -22.31 5.33 -2.25
C ARG A 40 -21.04 5.85 -1.57
N ILE A 41 -21.07 7.06 -1.01
CA ILE A 41 -19.92 7.63 -0.29
C ILE A 41 -19.62 6.80 0.96
N GLN A 42 -20.65 6.43 1.72
CA GLN A 42 -20.49 5.59 2.92
C GLN A 42 -19.89 4.23 2.56
N ALA A 43 -20.44 3.54 1.57
CA ALA A 43 -19.92 2.25 1.13
C ALA A 43 -18.47 2.33 0.61
N VAL A 44 -18.09 3.42 -0.06
CA VAL A 44 -16.69 3.64 -0.48
C VAL A 44 -15.77 3.86 0.72
N ASN A 45 -16.22 4.61 1.74
CA ASN A 45 -15.45 4.79 2.97
C ASN A 45 -15.25 3.47 3.71
N ASP A 46 -16.30 2.66 3.84
CA ASP A 46 -16.23 1.34 4.47
C ASP A 46 -15.30 0.41 3.68
N PHE A 47 -15.37 0.44 2.35
CA PHE A 47 -14.46 -0.31 1.48
C PHE A 47 -13.00 0.09 1.68
N PHE A 48 -12.70 1.40 1.76
CA PHE A 48 -11.33 1.85 2.03
C PHE A 48 -10.86 1.46 3.42
N ALA A 49 -11.71 1.56 4.44
CA ALA A 49 -11.37 1.16 5.80
C ALA A 49 -11.05 -0.34 5.88
N GLN A 50 -11.84 -1.19 5.22
CA GLN A 50 -11.54 -2.63 5.16
C GLN A 50 -10.27 -2.90 4.37
N LEU A 51 -10.07 -2.23 3.23
CA LEU A 51 -8.86 -2.40 2.43
C LEU A 51 -7.61 -1.98 3.21
N ASP A 52 -7.69 -0.93 4.04
CA ASP A 52 -6.56 -0.51 4.87
C ASP A 52 -6.16 -1.61 5.89
N LEU A 53 -7.13 -2.32 6.47
CA LEU A 53 -6.87 -3.49 7.33
C LEU A 53 -6.18 -4.62 6.55
N GLU A 54 -6.69 -4.96 5.36
CA GLU A 54 -6.06 -5.97 4.50
C GLU A 54 -4.67 -5.54 4.01
N LEU A 55 -4.43 -4.23 3.85
CA LEU A 55 -3.14 -3.70 3.45
C LEU A 55 -2.10 -3.75 4.58
N GLU A 56 -2.53 -3.81 5.83
CA GLU A 56 -1.66 -3.85 7.00
C GLU A 56 -0.77 -5.10 7.00
N GLN A 57 -1.30 -6.26 6.59
CA GLN A 57 -0.52 -7.51 6.49
C GLN A 57 0.67 -7.39 5.51
N PHE A 58 0.53 -6.60 4.44
CA PHE A 58 1.62 -6.35 3.50
C PHE A 58 2.58 -5.29 4.02
N ALA A 59 2.11 -4.39 4.88
CA ALA A 59 2.98 -3.43 5.56
C ALA A 59 3.96 -4.15 6.48
N ASP A 60 3.52 -5.20 7.16
CA ASP A 60 4.35 -6.04 8.04
C ASP A 60 5.44 -6.77 7.26
N VAL A 61 5.13 -7.36 6.10
CA VAL A 61 6.14 -7.99 5.22
C VAL A 61 7.28 -7.02 4.88
N ARG A 62 6.94 -5.76 4.57
CA ARG A 62 7.97 -4.73 4.30
C ARG A 62 8.73 -4.35 5.57
N LEU A 63 8.05 -4.26 6.71
CA LEU A 63 8.66 -3.93 7.99
C LEU A 63 9.69 -4.99 8.39
N GLU A 64 9.35 -6.27 8.23
CA GLU A 64 10.23 -7.42 8.45
C GLU A 64 11.44 -7.38 7.54
N ALA A 65 11.25 -7.17 6.22
CA ALA A 65 12.37 -7.06 5.29
C ALA A 65 13.32 -5.90 5.66
N VAL A 66 12.80 -4.75 6.10
CA VAL A 66 13.65 -3.63 6.58
C VAL A 66 14.36 -4.00 7.88
N ARG A 67 13.71 -4.73 8.80
CA ARG A 67 14.31 -5.23 10.04
C ARG A 67 15.50 -6.15 9.74
N GLU A 68 15.34 -7.07 8.79
CA GLU A 68 16.41 -7.97 8.34
C GLU A 68 17.58 -7.23 7.70
N LEU A 69 17.32 -6.28 6.80
CA LEU A 69 18.40 -5.49 6.21
C LEU A 69 19.16 -4.68 7.27
N ARG A 70 18.46 -4.18 8.28
CA ARG A 70 19.06 -3.47 9.40
C ARG A 70 19.88 -4.39 10.30
N SER A 71 19.46 -5.63 10.55
CA SER A 71 20.24 -6.61 11.33
C SER A 71 21.51 -7.04 10.59
N GLN A 72 21.49 -7.03 9.25
CA GLN A 72 22.66 -7.24 8.39
C GLN A 72 23.59 -6.01 8.29
N GLY A 73 23.31 -4.93 9.03
CA GLY A 73 24.15 -3.72 9.08
C GLY A 73 23.96 -2.74 7.92
N TRP A 74 22.93 -2.87 7.09
CA TRP A 74 22.71 -1.95 5.96
C TRP A 74 22.35 -0.55 6.44
N SER A 75 23.03 0.48 5.93
CA SER A 75 22.69 1.88 6.22
C SER A 75 21.34 2.29 5.63
N TYR A 76 20.73 3.34 6.19
CA TYR A 76 19.44 3.84 5.71
C TYR A 76 19.53 4.28 4.25
N ASP A 77 20.65 4.89 3.89
CA ASP A 77 20.96 5.34 2.54
C ASP A 77 21.06 4.18 1.55
N ARG A 78 21.70 3.08 1.95
CA ARG A 78 21.77 1.87 1.14
C ARG A 78 20.37 1.28 0.94
N ILE A 79 19.59 1.13 2.02
CA ILE A 79 18.22 0.58 1.92
C ILE A 79 17.37 1.45 0.99
N ALA A 80 17.38 2.78 1.17
CA ALA A 80 16.62 3.71 0.33
C ALA A 80 16.98 3.58 -1.16
N ARG A 81 18.28 3.55 -1.46
CA ARG A 81 18.76 3.44 -2.85
C ARG A 81 18.38 2.11 -3.49
N GLU A 82 18.61 0.98 -2.82
CA GLU A 82 18.39 -0.34 -3.41
C GLU A 82 16.90 -0.73 -3.49
N THR A 83 16.06 -0.20 -2.60
CA THR A 83 14.62 -0.53 -2.55
C THR A 83 13.72 0.50 -3.25
N GLY A 84 14.25 1.67 -3.59
CA GLY A 84 13.47 2.80 -4.10
C GLY A 84 12.61 3.51 -3.06
N LEU A 85 12.70 3.12 -1.78
CA LEU A 85 12.05 3.84 -0.68
C LEU A 85 12.73 5.20 -0.44
N SER A 86 11.96 6.21 -0.06
CA SER A 86 12.55 7.46 0.41
C SER A 86 13.30 7.24 1.73
N LYS A 87 14.38 7.99 1.97
CA LYS A 87 15.11 7.95 3.25
C LYS A 87 14.20 8.22 4.45
N ALA A 88 13.24 9.14 4.30
CA ALA A 88 12.24 9.44 5.33
C ALA A 88 11.36 8.22 5.63
N ARG A 89 10.92 7.48 4.62
CA ARG A 89 10.12 6.26 4.82
C ARG A 89 10.94 5.15 5.49
N VAL A 90 12.20 4.96 5.11
CA VAL A 90 13.11 4.02 5.79
C VAL A 90 13.26 4.39 7.28
N ALA A 91 13.49 5.67 7.58
CA ALA A 91 13.61 6.13 8.96
C ALA A 91 12.33 5.90 9.77
N GLN A 92 11.15 6.12 9.16
CA GLN A 92 9.86 5.83 9.78
C GLN A 92 9.72 4.33 10.09
N LEU A 93 9.98 3.45 9.12
CA LEU A 93 9.90 2.00 9.29
C LEU A 93 10.84 1.51 10.41
N VAL A 94 12.07 2.02 10.46
CA VAL A 94 13.01 1.67 11.54
C VAL A 94 12.54 2.18 12.90
N LYS A 95 11.83 3.32 12.96
CA LYS A 95 11.22 3.81 14.20
C LYS A 95 10.06 2.92 14.64
N GLU A 96 9.22 2.45 13.70
CA GLU A 96 8.13 1.51 13.95
C GLU A 96 8.67 0.17 14.48
N ILE A 97 9.74 -0.37 13.87
CA ILE A 97 10.43 -1.59 14.34
C ILE A 97 10.92 -1.49 15.79
N ARG A 98 11.29 -0.30 16.27
CA ARG A 98 11.79 -0.09 17.64
C ARG A 98 10.67 0.10 18.67
N ARG A 99 9.44 0.33 18.22
CA ARG A 99 8.28 0.61 19.08
C ARG A 99 7.44 -0.62 19.35
N GLY A 100 7.43 -1.58 18.42
CA GLY A 100 6.96 -2.95 18.65
C GLY A 100 8.08 -3.82 19.21
#